data_AF-A0A7Y2DKC9-F1
#
_entry.id   AF-A0A7Y2DKC9-F1
#
_cell.length_a   1.000
_cell.length_b   1.000
_cell.length_c   1.000
_cell.angle_alpha   90.00
_cell.angle_beta   90.00
_cell.angle_gamma   90.00
#
_symmetry.space_group_name_H-M   'P 1'
#
loop_
_entity.id
_entity.type
_entity.pdbx_description
1 polymer ?
#
loop_
_entity_poly.entity_id
_entity_poly.type
_entity_poly.pdbx_seq_one_letter_code
_entity_poly.pdbx_strand_id
1 'polypeptide(L)'
;LLFMTASWMRRRKGRTGFVVIMTDLLYMPKTMKQLAYVQFFSWFALFSMWIYTTQAVTSHVYGTTETTSQIYNDAADWVTVLFAIYNGVAAMVAFLLPVLAKKTSRKTTHLIALVLGGLGLISIYFIKSPELLIVSMIGVGIAWASILSVPYAMLAGALPPKKMGYYMGVFNFFIVIPQMVAATILGFMVSGIFGGEPIYALIVGGLAMIISGLLTLLVDDEATIEVKEVG
;
A
#
# COMPACT_ATOMS: atom_id res chain seq x y z
N LEU A 1 3.09 -47.29 17.08
CA LEU A 1 2.69 -45.85 17.19
C LEU A 1 3.90 -44.91 17.19
N LEU A 2 4.87 -45.02 18.10
CA LEU A 2 6.07 -44.14 18.13
C LEU A 2 6.97 -44.22 16.89
N PHE A 3 7.14 -45.41 16.30
CA PHE A 3 7.90 -45.55 15.04
C PHE A 3 7.15 -45.00 13.81
N MET A 4 5.83 -45.02 13.83
CA MET A 4 4.99 -44.43 12.78
C MET A 4 4.98 -42.91 12.88
N THR A 5 4.89 -42.34 14.08
CA THR A 5 4.99 -40.88 14.30
C THR A 5 6.40 -40.38 14.00
N ALA A 6 7.45 -41.13 14.34
CA ALA A 6 8.83 -40.83 13.97
C ALA A 6 9.09 -40.94 12.46
N SER A 7 8.48 -41.92 11.77
CA SER A 7 8.56 -42.06 10.30
C SER A 7 7.78 -40.96 9.59
N TRP A 8 6.63 -40.55 10.13
CA TRP A 8 5.83 -39.42 9.64
C TRP A 8 6.55 -38.08 9.85
N MET A 9 7.23 -37.89 10.99
CA MET A 9 8.10 -36.73 11.24
C MET A 9 9.38 -36.75 10.40
N ARG A 10 9.97 -37.92 10.10
CA ARG A 10 11.12 -38.04 9.19
C ARG A 10 10.77 -37.78 7.72
N ARG A 11 9.54 -38.09 7.27
CA ARG A 11 9.04 -37.67 5.95
C ARG A 11 8.83 -36.15 5.84
N ARG A 12 8.81 -35.43 6.97
CA ARG A 12 8.87 -33.96 7.06
C ARG A 12 10.31 -33.40 7.17
N LYS A 13 11.34 -34.14 6.76
CA LYS A 13 12.67 -33.57 6.45
C LYS A 13 12.65 -32.81 5.11
N GLY A 14 11.73 -31.86 4.96
CA GLY A 14 11.77 -30.82 3.94
C GLY A 14 11.98 -29.50 4.68
N ARG A 15 13.00 -28.72 4.27
CA ARG A 15 13.41 -27.39 4.76
C ARG A 15 12.40 -26.73 5.72
N THR A 16 12.86 -26.34 6.92
CA THR A 16 12.10 -25.56 7.92
C THR A 16 11.24 -24.51 7.21
N GLY A 17 9.98 -24.29 7.60
CA GLY A 17 9.11 -23.30 6.92
C GLY A 17 9.79 -21.93 6.72
N PHE A 18 10.64 -21.54 7.66
CA PHE A 18 11.56 -20.39 7.56
C PHE A 18 12.58 -20.49 6.42
N VAL A 19 13.24 -21.64 6.25
CA VAL A 19 14.18 -21.90 5.15
C VAL A 19 13.45 -21.93 3.81
N VAL A 20 12.21 -22.41 3.73
CA VAL A 20 11.39 -22.35 2.50
C VAL A 20 11.06 -20.89 2.16
N ILE A 21 10.59 -20.10 3.13
CA ILE A 21 10.30 -18.67 2.95
C ILE A 21 11.56 -17.90 2.53
N MET A 22 12.70 -18.12 3.21
CA MET A 22 13.97 -17.46 2.88
C MET A 22 14.50 -17.88 1.50
N THR A 23 14.40 -19.18 1.16
CA THR A 23 14.83 -19.68 -0.14
C THR A 23 13.94 -19.10 -1.25
N ASP A 24 12.62 -19.06 -1.06
CA ASP A 24 11.69 -18.56 -2.07
C ASP A 24 11.71 -17.03 -2.21
N LEU A 25 12.09 -16.29 -1.16
CA LEU A 25 12.42 -14.86 -1.26
C LEU A 25 13.61 -14.63 -2.20
N LEU A 26 14.60 -15.53 -2.18
CA LEU A 26 15.77 -15.46 -3.07
C LEU A 26 15.39 -15.83 -4.52
N TYR A 27 14.48 -16.79 -4.70
CA TYR A 27 13.97 -17.25 -6.02
C TYR A 27 12.72 -16.52 -6.52
N MET A 28 12.41 -15.31 -6.02
CA MET A 28 11.25 -14.54 -6.51
C MET A 28 11.39 -14.20 -8.01
N PRO A 29 10.31 -14.30 -8.80
CA PRO A 29 10.26 -13.79 -10.17
C PRO A 29 10.62 -12.32 -10.24
N LYS A 30 11.18 -11.89 -11.38
CA LYS A 30 11.59 -10.50 -11.59
C LYS A 30 10.44 -9.51 -11.37
N THR A 31 9.26 -9.81 -11.91
CA THR A 31 8.02 -9.04 -11.70
C THR A 31 7.68 -8.89 -10.22
N MET A 32 7.81 -9.96 -9.42
CA MET A 32 7.53 -9.90 -7.98
C MET A 32 8.51 -9.01 -7.24
N LYS A 33 9.80 -9.05 -7.60
CA LYS A 33 10.83 -8.15 -7.02
C LYS A 33 10.58 -6.69 -7.37
N GLN A 34 10.19 -6.39 -8.62
CA GLN A 34 9.85 -5.03 -9.04
C GLN A 34 8.62 -4.51 -8.29
N LEU A 35 7.58 -5.35 -8.20
CA LEU A 35 6.35 -5.02 -7.48
C LEU A 35 6.55 -4.87 -5.97
N ALA A 36 7.56 -5.52 -5.38
CA ALA A 36 7.91 -5.33 -3.97
C ALA A 36 8.25 -3.86 -3.67
N TYR A 37 9.02 -3.19 -4.54
CA TYR A 37 9.33 -1.77 -4.39
C TYR A 37 8.09 -0.90 -4.57
N VAL A 38 7.26 -1.19 -5.58
CA VAL A 38 5.99 -0.49 -5.81
C VAL A 38 5.11 -0.56 -4.55
N GLN A 39 4.87 -1.78 -4.04
CA GLN A 39 4.09 -2.01 -2.83
C GLN A 39 4.68 -1.30 -1.62
N PHE A 40 6.02 -1.33 -1.48
CA PHE A 40 6.67 -0.73 -0.35
C PHE A 40 6.31 0.76 -0.23
N PHE A 41 6.49 1.51 -1.31
CA PHE A 41 6.22 2.95 -1.33
C PHE A 41 4.72 3.28 -1.27
N SER A 42 3.86 2.50 -1.91
CA SER A 42 2.40 2.74 -1.88
C SER A 42 1.82 2.50 -0.49
N TRP A 43 2.23 1.43 0.19
CA TRP A 43 1.76 1.14 1.55
C TRP A 43 2.38 2.06 2.58
N PHE A 44 3.66 2.42 2.43
CA PHE A 44 4.27 3.45 3.27
C PHE A 44 3.47 4.76 3.24
N ALA A 45 3.03 5.18 2.05
CA ALA A 45 2.18 6.35 1.88
C ALA A 45 0.82 6.22 2.59
N LEU A 46 0.15 5.06 2.47
CA LEU A 46 -1.13 4.81 3.14
C LEU A 46 -0.99 4.75 4.67
N PHE A 47 0.09 4.16 5.18
CA PHE A 47 0.36 4.17 6.62
C PHE A 47 0.62 5.58 7.13
N SER A 48 1.33 6.42 6.36
CA SER A 48 1.46 7.85 6.70
C SER A 48 0.09 8.52 6.85
N MET A 49 -0.81 8.28 5.88
CA MET A 49 -2.18 8.79 5.96
C MET A 49 -2.92 8.29 7.19
N TRP A 50 -2.99 6.97 7.41
CA TRP A 50 -3.76 6.41 8.52
C TRP A 50 -3.23 6.82 9.91
N ILE A 51 -1.92 7.04 10.03
CA ILE A 51 -1.31 7.48 11.29
C ILE A 51 -1.56 8.97 11.54
N TYR A 52 -1.44 9.83 10.52
CA TYR A 52 -1.35 11.28 10.73
C TYR A 52 -2.54 12.11 10.25
N THR A 53 -3.49 11.56 9.49
CA THR A 53 -4.60 12.38 8.95
C THR A 53 -5.41 13.06 10.04
N THR A 54 -5.76 12.36 11.13
CA THR A 54 -6.51 12.96 12.23
C THR A 54 -5.77 14.14 12.83
N GLN A 55 -4.50 13.96 13.19
CA GLN A 55 -3.70 15.01 13.80
C GLN A 55 -3.46 16.18 12.82
N ALA A 56 -3.23 15.88 11.55
CA ALA A 56 -3.02 16.88 10.51
C ALA A 56 -4.29 17.71 10.26
N VAL A 57 -5.47 17.09 10.22
CA VAL A 57 -6.74 17.81 10.02
C VAL A 57 -7.10 18.63 11.26
N THR A 58 -6.96 18.07 12.47
CA THR A 58 -7.26 18.79 13.71
C THR A 58 -6.36 20.01 13.87
N SER A 59 -5.05 19.88 13.64
CA SER A 59 -4.10 20.99 13.80
C SER A 59 -4.15 21.98 12.64
N HIS A 60 -4.07 21.51 11.40
CA HIS A 60 -3.84 22.36 10.22
C HIS A 60 -5.11 22.99 9.66
N VAL A 61 -6.25 22.31 9.78
CA VAL A 61 -7.55 22.77 9.23
C VAL A 61 -8.42 23.38 10.32
N TYR A 62 -8.49 22.73 11.49
CA TYR A 62 -9.32 23.18 12.61
C TYR A 62 -8.57 24.01 13.67
N GLY A 63 -7.24 24.08 13.60
CA GLY A 63 -6.44 24.92 14.49
C GLY A 63 -6.38 24.45 15.94
N THR A 64 -6.62 23.16 16.21
CA THR A 64 -6.65 22.62 17.58
C THR A 64 -5.84 21.33 17.72
N THR A 65 -5.16 21.21 18.86
CA THR A 65 -4.50 19.99 19.34
C THR A 65 -5.10 19.48 20.65
N GLU A 66 -6.12 20.18 21.18
CA GLU A 66 -6.73 19.90 22.47
C GLU A 66 -7.77 18.78 22.35
N THR A 67 -7.37 17.56 22.71
CA THR A 67 -8.17 16.33 22.50
C THR A 67 -9.47 16.26 23.28
N THR A 68 -9.64 17.10 24.30
CA THR A 68 -10.87 17.19 25.12
C THR A 68 -11.84 18.24 24.61
N SER A 69 -11.46 19.02 23.60
CA SER A 69 -12.29 20.10 23.05
C SER A 69 -13.35 19.58 22.08
N GLN A 70 -14.48 20.27 22.01
CA GLN A 70 -15.53 19.96 21.02
C GLN A 70 -15.00 20.08 19.59
N ILE A 71 -14.19 21.11 19.30
CA ILE A 71 -13.62 21.36 17.97
C ILE A 71 -12.75 20.18 17.51
N TYR A 72 -11.99 19.59 18.43
CA TYR A 72 -11.19 18.40 18.12
C TYR A 72 -12.07 17.20 17.77
N ASN A 73 -13.15 16.99 18.53
CA ASN A 73 -14.10 15.90 18.26
C ASN A 73 -14.79 16.10 16.89
N ASP A 74 -15.26 17.31 16.59
CA ASP A 74 -15.88 17.63 15.30
C ASP A 74 -14.92 17.37 14.12
N ALA A 75 -13.64 17.72 14.28
CA ALA A 75 -12.60 17.46 13.29
C ALA A 75 -12.31 15.96 13.12
N ALA A 76 -12.24 15.20 14.22
CA ALA A 76 -12.01 13.76 14.19
C ALA A 76 -13.19 12.99 13.58
N ASP A 77 -14.43 13.42 13.87
CA ASP A 77 -15.64 12.89 13.23
C ASP A 77 -15.61 13.17 11.73
N TRP A 78 -15.18 14.37 11.33
CA TRP A 78 -15.00 14.69 9.92
C TRP A 78 -13.96 13.79 9.23
N VAL A 79 -12.83 13.50 9.88
CA VAL A 79 -11.86 12.53 9.33
C VAL A 79 -12.48 11.15 9.14
N THR A 80 -13.36 10.72 10.04
CA THR A 80 -14.10 9.46 9.88
C THR A 80 -15.00 9.49 8.65
N VAL A 81 -15.68 10.61 8.38
CA VAL A 81 -16.47 10.82 7.16
C VAL A 81 -15.58 10.80 5.91
N LEU A 82 -14.44 11.50 5.94
CA LEU A 82 -13.44 11.48 4.86
C LEU A 82 -12.95 10.04 4.57
N PHE A 83 -12.78 9.23 5.61
CA PHE A 83 -12.41 7.82 5.48
C PHE A 83 -13.52 6.95 4.87
N ALA A 84 -14.77 7.23 5.18
CA ALA A 84 -15.90 6.60 4.50
C ALA A 84 -15.96 7.00 3.03
N ILE A 85 -15.72 8.28 2.71
CA ILE A 85 -15.72 8.80 1.34
C ILE A 85 -14.64 8.14 0.48
N TYR A 86 -13.37 8.09 0.93
CA TYR A 86 -12.34 7.46 0.09
C TYR A 86 -12.63 5.97 -0.15
N ASN A 87 -13.19 5.25 0.84
CA ASN A 87 -13.59 3.84 0.66
C ASN A 87 -14.77 3.71 -0.32
N GLY A 88 -15.76 4.60 -0.25
CA GLY A 88 -16.86 4.65 -1.22
C GLY A 88 -16.37 4.92 -2.64
N VAL A 89 -15.45 5.87 -2.80
CA VAL A 89 -14.77 6.14 -4.09
C VAL A 89 -14.01 4.91 -4.57
N ALA A 90 -13.26 4.25 -3.68
CA ALA A 90 -12.52 3.05 -4.03
C ALA A 90 -13.44 1.92 -4.53
N ALA A 91 -14.59 1.72 -3.88
CA ALA A 91 -15.59 0.74 -4.30
C ALA A 91 -16.12 1.03 -5.73
N MET A 92 -16.41 2.29 -6.04
CA MET A 92 -16.84 2.70 -7.40
C MET A 92 -15.71 2.51 -8.42
N VAL A 93 -14.50 2.94 -8.08
CA VAL A 93 -13.33 2.91 -8.98
C VAL A 93 -12.85 1.48 -9.24
N ALA A 94 -13.05 0.55 -8.31
CA ALA A 94 -12.69 -0.87 -8.48
C ALA A 94 -13.30 -1.49 -9.76
N PHE A 95 -14.51 -1.07 -10.16
CA PHE A 95 -15.15 -1.52 -11.39
C PHE A 95 -14.60 -0.80 -12.65
N LEU A 96 -14.06 0.40 -12.50
CA LEU A 96 -13.51 1.21 -13.59
C LEU A 96 -12.07 0.84 -13.95
N LEU A 97 -11.27 0.42 -12.97
CA LEU A 97 -9.84 0.08 -13.19
C LEU A 97 -9.63 -0.99 -14.27
N PRO A 98 -10.38 -2.10 -14.34
CA PRO A 98 -10.22 -3.09 -15.41
C PRO A 98 -10.54 -2.52 -16.80
N VAL A 99 -11.51 -1.61 -16.90
CA VAL A 99 -11.88 -0.95 -18.17
C VAL A 99 -10.75 -0.04 -18.63
N LEU A 100 -10.18 0.76 -17.71
CA LEU A 100 -9.04 1.62 -18.02
C LEU A 100 -7.79 0.81 -18.40
N ALA A 101 -7.55 -0.29 -17.70
CA ALA A 101 -6.42 -1.18 -17.98
C ALA A 101 -6.52 -1.83 -19.37
N LYS A 102 -7.73 -2.18 -19.82
CA LYS A 102 -7.97 -2.69 -21.18
C LYS A 102 -7.72 -1.63 -22.27
N LYS A 103 -7.99 -0.36 -21.97
CA LYS A 103 -7.77 0.76 -22.92
C LYS A 103 -6.34 1.28 -22.94
N THR A 104 -5.58 1.05 -21.87
CA THR A 104 -4.21 1.55 -21.70
C THR A 104 -3.26 0.39 -21.40
N SER A 105 -2.89 0.19 -20.14
CA SER A 105 -2.21 -0.98 -19.60
C SER A 105 -2.45 -1.05 -18.09
N ARG A 106 -2.15 -2.19 -17.45
CA ARG A 106 -2.19 -2.28 -15.97
C ARG A 106 -1.19 -1.30 -15.34
N LYS A 107 0.00 -1.18 -15.92
CA LYS A 107 1.04 -0.25 -15.46
C LYS A 107 0.60 1.20 -15.49
N THR A 108 0.06 1.65 -16.62
CA THR A 108 -0.41 3.03 -16.80
C THR A 108 -1.61 3.32 -15.90
N THR A 109 -2.55 2.38 -15.80
CA THR A 109 -3.70 2.49 -14.89
C THR A 109 -3.26 2.68 -13.44
N HIS A 110 -2.29 1.87 -12.99
CA HIS A 110 -1.78 1.96 -11.63
C HIS A 110 -0.99 3.24 -11.38
N LEU A 111 -0.14 3.66 -12.34
CA LEU A 111 0.55 4.95 -12.28
C LEU A 111 -0.43 6.11 -12.09
N ILE A 112 -1.45 6.22 -12.94
CA ILE A 112 -2.43 7.31 -12.88
C ILE A 112 -3.12 7.30 -11.51
N ALA A 113 -3.54 6.13 -11.04
CA ALA A 113 -4.21 6.01 -9.75
C ALA A 113 -3.31 6.45 -8.60
N LEU A 114 -2.05 6.00 -8.57
CA LEU A 114 -1.09 6.37 -7.52
C LEU A 114 -0.68 7.84 -7.57
N VAL A 115 -0.56 8.44 -8.76
CA VAL A 115 -0.31 9.88 -8.89
C VAL A 115 -1.49 10.69 -8.37
N LEU A 116 -2.74 10.29 -8.70
CA LEU A 116 -3.93 10.94 -8.17
C LEU A 116 -4.03 10.82 -6.64
N GLY A 117 -3.69 9.66 -6.08
CA GLY A 117 -3.62 9.47 -4.63
C GLY A 117 -2.52 10.29 -3.96
N GLY A 118 -1.34 10.34 -4.56
CA GLY A 118 -0.22 11.11 -4.02
C GLY A 118 -0.49 12.62 -4.06
N LEU A 119 -1.05 13.12 -5.16
CA LEU A 119 -1.54 14.50 -5.25
C LEU A 119 -2.69 14.76 -4.27
N GLY A 120 -3.58 13.78 -4.07
CA GLY A 120 -4.61 13.82 -3.04
C GLY A 120 -4.01 14.04 -1.65
N LEU A 121 -3.02 13.25 -1.24
CA LEU A 121 -2.35 13.41 0.05
C LEU A 121 -1.64 14.76 0.19
N ILE A 122 -0.89 15.19 -0.84
CA ILE A 122 -0.18 16.48 -0.85
C ILE A 122 -1.18 17.65 -0.75
N SER A 123 -2.33 17.54 -1.41
CA SER A 123 -3.33 18.62 -1.43
C SER A 123 -3.89 18.96 -0.04
N ILE A 124 -3.87 18.03 0.92
CA ILE A 124 -4.34 18.26 2.30
C ILE A 124 -3.57 19.42 2.96
N TYR A 125 -2.28 19.60 2.64
CA TYR A 125 -1.49 20.72 3.16
C TYR A 125 -1.98 22.09 2.67
N PHE A 126 -2.52 22.16 1.46
CA PHE A 126 -2.95 23.43 0.86
C PHE A 126 -4.42 23.76 1.17
N ILE A 127 -5.20 22.78 1.60
CA ILE A 127 -6.63 22.92 1.86
C ILE A 127 -6.86 23.45 3.28
N LYS A 128 -7.63 24.54 3.36
CA LYS A 128 -8.04 25.16 4.64
C LYS A 128 -9.52 24.97 4.98
N SER A 129 -10.32 24.48 4.03
CA SER A 129 -11.75 24.21 4.24
C SER A 129 -11.95 22.70 4.42
N PRO A 130 -12.64 22.24 5.48
CA PRO A 130 -12.92 20.82 5.70
C PRO A 130 -13.62 20.16 4.51
N GLU A 131 -14.54 20.86 3.86
CA GLU A 131 -15.34 20.34 2.75
C GLU A 131 -14.47 20.01 1.52
N LEU A 132 -13.44 20.83 1.27
CA LEU A 132 -12.53 20.61 0.14
C LEU A 132 -11.63 19.38 0.32
N LEU A 133 -11.46 18.86 1.55
CA LEU A 133 -10.71 17.62 1.81
C LEU A 133 -11.35 16.41 1.13
N ILE A 134 -12.65 16.48 0.79
CA ILE A 134 -13.34 15.45 0.01
C ILE A 134 -12.62 15.23 -1.33
N VAL A 135 -12.14 16.30 -1.97
CA VAL A 135 -11.42 16.21 -3.26
C VAL A 135 -10.12 15.43 -3.10
N SER A 136 -9.39 15.65 -1.99
CA SER A 136 -8.20 14.89 -1.64
C SER A 136 -8.53 13.40 -1.48
N MET A 137 -9.62 13.09 -0.79
CA MET A 137 -10.06 11.71 -0.53
C MET A 137 -10.54 10.99 -1.79
N ILE A 138 -11.04 11.71 -2.80
CA ILE A 138 -11.33 11.11 -4.12
C ILE A 138 -10.04 10.56 -4.75
N GLY A 139 -8.97 11.36 -4.77
CA GLY A 139 -7.67 10.92 -5.28
C GLY A 139 -7.13 9.71 -4.52
N VAL A 140 -7.19 9.74 -3.19
CA VAL A 140 -6.76 8.62 -2.34
C VAL A 140 -7.61 7.38 -2.57
N GLY A 141 -8.92 7.51 -2.70
CA GLY A 141 -9.83 6.39 -2.99
C GLY A 141 -9.50 5.69 -4.30
N ILE A 142 -9.14 6.46 -5.34
CA ILE A 142 -8.68 5.92 -6.62
C ILE A 142 -7.40 5.10 -6.43
N ALA A 143 -6.41 5.64 -5.70
CA ALA A 143 -5.18 4.93 -5.39
C ALA A 143 -5.42 3.66 -4.58
N TRP A 144 -6.27 3.72 -3.55
CA TRP A 144 -6.63 2.59 -2.70
C TRP A 144 -7.20 1.42 -3.51
N ALA A 145 -8.18 1.69 -4.38
CA ALA A 145 -8.73 0.67 -5.28
C ALA A 145 -7.65 0.02 -6.15
N SER A 146 -6.69 0.81 -6.62
CA SER A 146 -5.62 0.34 -7.48
C SER A 146 -4.59 -0.50 -6.74
N ILE A 147 -4.16 -0.08 -5.54
CA ILE A 147 -3.20 -0.78 -4.68
C ILE A 147 -3.69 -2.19 -4.33
N LEU A 148 -4.99 -2.33 -4.07
CA LEU A 148 -5.60 -3.61 -3.71
C LEU A 148 -5.84 -4.56 -4.89
N SER A 149 -5.78 -4.08 -6.14
CA SER A 149 -6.20 -4.87 -7.31
C SER A 149 -5.10 -5.03 -8.36
N VAL A 150 -4.52 -3.93 -8.83
CA VAL A 150 -3.68 -3.92 -10.04
C VAL A 150 -2.33 -4.63 -9.83
N PRO A 151 -1.59 -4.42 -8.72
CA PRO A 151 -0.36 -5.17 -8.46
C PRO A 151 -0.57 -6.69 -8.38
N TYR A 152 -1.67 -7.12 -7.76
CA TYR A 152 -2.01 -8.54 -7.67
C TYR A 152 -2.36 -9.10 -9.05
N ALA A 153 -3.02 -8.33 -9.91
CA ALA A 153 -3.30 -8.71 -11.30
C ALA A 153 -2.03 -8.81 -12.15
N MET A 154 -1.06 -7.90 -11.98
CA MET A 154 0.26 -7.96 -12.64
C MET A 154 1.05 -9.19 -12.14
N LEU A 155 1.07 -9.41 -10.83
CA LEU A 155 1.75 -10.55 -10.23
C LEU A 155 1.15 -11.89 -10.68
N ALA A 156 -0.18 -12.02 -10.68
CA ALA A 156 -0.85 -13.24 -11.11
C ALA A 156 -0.52 -13.61 -12.57
N GLY A 157 -0.28 -12.63 -13.44
CA GLY A 157 0.16 -12.85 -14.82
C GLY A 157 1.59 -13.39 -14.96
N ALA A 158 2.43 -13.21 -13.94
CA ALA A 158 3.85 -13.62 -13.94
C ALA A 158 4.12 -14.90 -13.13
N LEU A 159 3.09 -15.55 -12.59
CA LEU A 159 3.24 -16.70 -11.68
C LEU A 159 2.72 -18.01 -12.28
N PRO A 160 3.40 -19.14 -12.02
CA PRO A 160 2.88 -20.45 -12.41
C PRO A 160 1.60 -20.78 -11.63
N PRO A 161 0.52 -21.25 -12.28
CA PRO A 161 -0.77 -21.47 -11.64
C PRO A 161 -0.71 -22.37 -10.40
N LYS A 162 0.16 -23.39 -10.42
CA LYS A 162 0.33 -24.38 -9.34
C LYS A 162 0.87 -23.78 -8.03
N LYS A 163 1.54 -22.61 -8.07
CA LYS A 163 2.13 -21.94 -6.90
C LYS A 163 1.57 -20.55 -6.65
N MET A 164 0.48 -20.17 -7.34
CA MET A 164 -0.09 -18.83 -7.26
C MET A 164 -0.43 -18.42 -5.82
N GLY A 165 -1.17 -19.26 -5.09
CA GLY A 165 -1.54 -18.96 -3.69
C GLY A 165 -0.34 -18.77 -2.76
N TYR A 166 0.75 -19.52 -2.98
CA TYR A 166 1.97 -19.39 -2.20
C TYR A 166 2.65 -18.03 -2.42
N TYR A 167 2.93 -17.68 -3.67
CA TYR A 167 3.59 -16.40 -4.00
C TYR A 167 2.72 -15.19 -3.67
N MET A 168 1.39 -15.31 -3.80
CA MET A 168 0.44 -14.27 -3.37
C MET A 168 0.50 -14.06 -1.85
N GLY A 169 0.64 -15.13 -1.07
CA GLY A 169 0.86 -15.03 0.38
C GLY A 169 2.18 -14.35 0.73
N VAL A 170 3.27 -14.74 0.04
CA VAL A 170 4.59 -14.10 0.24
C VAL A 170 4.56 -12.62 -0.16
N PHE A 171 3.80 -12.24 -1.18
CA PHE A 171 3.69 -10.86 -1.63
C PHE A 171 3.11 -9.92 -0.55
N ASN A 172 2.25 -10.43 0.35
CA ASN A 172 1.71 -9.65 1.46
C ASN A 172 2.78 -9.25 2.51
N PHE A 173 3.96 -9.90 2.55
CA PHE A 173 5.06 -9.42 3.40
C PHE A 173 5.49 -8.00 3.01
N PHE A 174 5.35 -7.61 1.73
CA PHE A 174 5.64 -6.27 1.26
C PHE A 174 4.59 -5.23 1.67
N ILE A 175 3.53 -5.63 2.37
CA ILE A 175 2.57 -4.74 3.04
C ILE A 175 2.99 -4.51 4.49
N VAL A 176 3.40 -5.58 5.16
CA VAL A 176 3.77 -5.54 6.58
C VAL A 176 5.11 -4.82 6.81
N ILE A 177 6.09 -5.01 5.93
CA ILE A 177 7.40 -4.34 6.04
C ILE A 177 7.25 -2.81 6.05
N PRO A 178 6.54 -2.18 5.08
CA PRO A 178 6.23 -0.75 5.11
C PRO A 178 5.55 -0.29 6.39
N GLN A 179 4.66 -1.11 6.96
CA GLN A 179 3.98 -0.77 8.22
C GLN A 179 4.99 -0.58 9.36
N MET A 180 5.92 -1.52 9.51
CA MET A 180 6.95 -1.44 10.55
C MET A 180 7.88 -0.24 10.33
N VAL A 181 8.21 0.04 9.07
CA VAL A 181 9.04 1.19 8.69
C VAL A 181 8.30 2.50 8.93
N ALA A 182 7.04 2.61 8.54
CA ALA A 182 6.22 3.80 8.72
C ALA A 182 6.02 4.12 10.21
N ALA A 183 5.69 3.13 11.02
CA ALA A 183 5.48 3.30 12.46
C ALA A 183 6.73 3.81 13.21
N THR A 184 7.93 3.49 12.71
CA THR A 184 9.19 3.90 13.34
C THR A 184 9.74 5.20 12.73
N ILE A 185 9.87 5.25 11.42
CA ILE A 185 10.49 6.38 10.71
C ILE A 185 9.60 7.62 10.77
N LEU A 186 8.30 7.51 10.50
CA LEU A 186 7.45 8.70 10.45
C LEU A 186 7.32 9.35 11.83
N GLY A 187 7.27 8.57 12.91
CA GLY A 187 7.28 9.07 14.28
C GLY A 187 8.52 9.92 14.58
N PHE A 188 9.69 9.43 14.17
CA PHE A 188 10.94 10.17 14.26
C PHE A 188 10.96 11.41 13.36
N MET A 189 10.47 11.30 12.12
CA MET A 189 10.41 12.43 11.19
C MET A 189 9.52 13.56 11.73
N VAL A 190 8.33 13.24 12.23
CA VAL A 190 7.40 14.24 12.77
C VAL A 190 7.98 14.91 14.01
N SER A 191 8.48 14.13 14.97
CA SER A 191 9.00 14.68 16.24
C SER A 191 10.35 15.40 16.10
N GLY A 192 11.26 14.89 15.27
CA GLY A 192 12.64 15.39 15.17
C GLY A 192 12.91 16.33 13.99
N ILE A 193 12.29 16.10 12.83
CA ILE A 193 12.59 16.85 11.59
C ILE A 193 11.52 17.90 11.31
N PHE A 194 10.25 17.57 11.54
CA PHE A 194 9.11 18.43 11.20
C PHE A 194 8.60 19.28 12.36
N GLY A 195 9.32 19.33 13.48
CA GLY A 195 8.94 20.19 14.62
C GLY A 195 7.59 19.84 15.24
N GLY A 196 7.14 18.60 15.11
CA GLY A 196 5.85 18.13 15.61
C GLY A 196 4.68 18.29 14.65
N GLU A 197 4.89 18.80 13.43
CA GLU A 197 3.83 19.07 12.45
C GLU A 197 3.45 17.82 11.63
N PRO A 198 2.29 17.17 11.90
CA PRO A 198 1.89 15.92 11.26
C PRO A 198 1.61 16.06 9.75
N ILE A 199 1.27 17.28 9.30
CA ILE A 199 0.90 17.56 7.92
C ILE A 199 2.04 17.24 6.94
N TYR A 200 3.30 17.41 7.34
CA TYR A 200 4.46 17.09 6.51
C TYR A 200 4.65 15.58 6.32
N ALA A 201 4.18 14.75 7.27
CA ALA A 201 4.17 13.30 7.07
C ALA A 201 3.27 12.91 5.89
N LEU A 202 2.13 13.60 5.71
CA LEU A 202 1.23 13.37 4.59
C LEU A 202 1.85 13.77 3.25
N ILE A 203 2.62 14.86 3.22
CA ILE A 203 3.39 15.27 2.01
C ILE A 203 4.42 14.19 1.65
N VAL A 204 5.19 13.70 2.62
CA VAL A 204 6.15 12.62 2.40
C VAL A 204 5.45 11.36 1.90
N GLY A 205 4.30 11.02 2.47
CA GLY A 205 3.45 9.92 2.01
C GLY A 205 3.01 10.13 0.56
N GLY A 206 2.52 11.32 0.20
CA GLY A 206 2.10 11.63 -1.16
C GLY A 206 3.23 11.55 -2.19
N LEU A 207 4.43 12.04 -1.84
CA LEU A 207 5.62 11.91 -2.68
C LEU A 207 6.03 10.43 -2.85
N ALA A 208 6.01 9.65 -1.77
CA ALA A 208 6.26 8.21 -1.82
C ALA A 208 5.26 7.50 -2.74
N MET A 209 3.98 7.88 -2.68
CA MET A 209 2.95 7.30 -3.55
C MET A 209 3.19 7.61 -5.03
N ILE A 210 3.61 8.83 -5.37
CA ILE A 210 3.99 9.21 -6.74
C ILE A 210 5.20 8.39 -7.20
N ILE A 211 6.21 8.24 -6.35
CA ILE A 211 7.40 7.39 -6.63
C ILE A 211 6.96 5.95 -6.90
N SER A 212 6.04 5.39 -6.11
CA SER A 212 5.45 4.05 -6.36
C SER A 212 4.82 3.95 -7.75
N GLY A 213 4.06 4.97 -8.16
CA GLY A 213 3.48 5.05 -9.49
C GLY A 213 4.54 5.01 -10.60
N LEU A 214 5.60 5.79 -10.45
CA LEU A 214 6.71 5.82 -11.41
C LEU A 214 7.47 4.49 -11.47
N LEU A 215 7.74 3.87 -10.31
CA LEU A 215 8.37 2.55 -10.23
C LEU A 215 7.53 1.47 -10.91
N THR A 216 6.21 1.63 -10.96
CA THR A 216 5.32 0.69 -11.65
C THR A 216 5.63 0.59 -13.14
N LEU A 217 6.09 1.67 -13.78
CA LEU A 217 6.43 1.64 -15.21
C LEU A 217 7.58 0.66 -15.52
N LEU A 218 8.47 0.44 -14.54
CA LEU A 218 9.60 -0.47 -14.63
C LEU A 218 9.22 -1.94 -14.43
N VAL A 219 7.96 -2.24 -14.10
CA VAL A 219 7.49 -3.61 -13.88
C VAL A 219 7.38 -4.34 -15.23
N ASP A 220 7.86 -5.58 -15.27
CA ASP A 220 7.66 -6.50 -16.38
C ASP A 220 6.25 -7.11 -16.27
N ASP A 221 5.32 -6.53 -17.03
CA ASP A 221 3.90 -6.91 -17.09
C ASP A 221 3.59 -7.82 -18.29
N GLU A 222 4.57 -8.62 -18.72
CA GLU A 222 4.41 -9.67 -19.72
C GLU A 222 4.36 -11.03 -19.03
N ALA A 223 3.54 -11.96 -19.53
CA ALA A 223 3.44 -13.31 -19.02
C ALA A 223 4.75 -14.08 -19.28
N THR A 224 5.73 -13.92 -18.40
CA THR A 224 7.00 -14.65 -18.46
C THR A 224 6.80 -16.03 -17.85
N ILE A 225 6.32 -16.98 -18.68
CA ILE A 225 6.35 -18.40 -18.32
C ILE A 225 7.77 -18.91 -18.56
N GLU A 226 8.71 -18.57 -17.68
CA GLU A 226 9.97 -19.30 -17.55
C GLU A 226 10.31 -19.48 -16.07
N VAL A 227 9.67 -20.45 -15.43
CA VAL A 227 10.18 -21.02 -14.18
C VAL A 227 10.81 -22.34 -14.55
N LYS A 228 12.14 -22.38 -14.71
CA LYS A 228 12.89 -23.65 -14.73
C LYS A 228 12.60 -24.36 -13.41
N GLU A 229 11.81 -25.44 -13.48
CA GLU A 229 11.66 -26.35 -12.36
C GLU A 229 13.04 -26.92 -12.03
N VAL A 230 13.58 -26.53 -10.88
CA VAL A 230 14.73 -27.24 -10.31
C VAL A 230 14.15 -28.53 -9.75
N GLY A 231 14.24 -29.59 -10.54
CA GLY A 231 13.92 -30.98 -10.17
C GLY A 231 14.88 -31.53 -9.13
#